data_AF-A0A1V3SC05-F1
#
_entry.id   AF-A0A1V3SC05-F1
#
_cell.length_a   1.000
_cell.length_b   1.000
_cell.length_c   1.000
_cell.angle_alpha   90.00
_cell.angle_beta   90.00
_cell.angle_gamma   90.00
#
_symmetry.space_group_name_H-M   'P 1'
#
loop_
_entity.id
_entity.type
_entity.pdbx_description
1 polymer ?
#
loop_
_entity_poly.entity_id
_entity_poly.type
_entity_poly.pdbx_seq_one_letter_code
_entity_poly.pdbx_strand_id
1 'polypeptide(L)' 'MAKCETCGNAYDKSFEVVMRGATHVFDSFECAIYALAPACEHCGVRVIGHGAEKNGRIFCCSHCAGQAGMTELRDRA' A
#
# COMPACT_ATOMS: atom_id res chain seq x y z
N MET A 1 -24.07 3.09 -9.50
CA MET A 1 -23.05 3.01 -8.43
C MET A 1 -21.79 2.45 -9.04
N ALA A 2 -20.62 2.96 -8.67
CA ALA A 2 -19.37 2.39 -9.14
C ALA A 2 -19.13 1.03 -8.43
N LYS A 3 -18.38 0.14 -9.08
CA LYS A 3 -18.07 -1.19 -8.53
C LYS A 3 -16.68 -1.17 -7.93
N CYS A 4 -16.53 -1.74 -6.73
CA CYS A 4 -15.24 -1.93 -6.11
C CYS A 4 -14.37 -2.86 -6.97
N GLU A 5 -13.16 -2.44 -7.29
CA GLU A 5 -12.20 -3.22 -8.09
C GLU A 5 -11.74 -4.51 -7.39
N THR A 6 -11.75 -4.52 -6.05
CA THR A 6 -11.27 -5.66 -5.26
C THR A 6 -12.35 -6.71 -5.04
N CYS A 7 -13.51 -6.32 -4.50
CA CYS A 7 -14.55 -7.26 -4.08
C CYS A 7 -15.73 -7.36 -5.06
N GLY A 8 -15.83 -6.46 -6.05
CA GLY A 8 -16.91 -6.44 -7.05
C GLY A 8 -18.24 -5.88 -6.56
N ASN A 9 -18.34 -5.46 -5.29
CA ASN A 9 -19.55 -4.87 -4.72
C ASN A 9 -19.90 -3.54 -5.39
N ALA A 10 -21.19 -3.33 -5.67
CA ALA A 10 -21.71 -2.07 -6.19
C ALA A 10 -22.30 -1.27 -5.03
N TYR A 11 -21.72 -0.11 -4.73
CA TYR A 11 -22.06 0.67 -3.53
C TYR A 11 -22.14 2.17 -3.84
N ASP A 12 -23.09 2.90 -3.24
CA ASP A 12 -23.30 4.34 -3.49
C ASP A 12 -22.18 5.17 -2.92
N LYS A 13 -21.59 4.73 -1.82
CA LYS A 13 -20.49 5.43 -1.14
C LYS A 13 -19.13 4.92 -1.58
N SER A 14 -19.04 4.31 -2.76
CA SER A 14 -17.75 4.06 -3.41
C SER A 14 -16.97 5.37 -3.56
N PHE A 15 -15.65 5.29 -3.51
CA PHE A 15 -14.76 6.43 -3.66
C PHE A 15 -13.64 6.12 -4.65
N GLU A 16 -13.03 7.18 -5.17
CA GLU A 16 -11.92 7.08 -6.11
C GLU A 16 -10.57 7.30 -5.41
N VAL A 17 -9.57 6.52 -5.81
CA VAL A 17 -8.16 6.73 -5.47
C VAL A 17 -7.39 6.95 -6.76
N VAL A 18 -6.77 8.12 -6.91
CA VAL A 18 -5.89 8.40 -8.06
C VAL A 18 -4.46 8.09 -7.66
N MET A 19 -3.86 7.09 -8.30
CA MET A 19 -2.48 6.65 -8.04
C MET A 19 -1.74 6.40 -9.34
N ARG A 20 -0.52 6.94 -9.47
CA ARG A 20 0.34 6.78 -10.67
C ARG A 20 -0.36 7.13 -11.99
N GLY A 21 -1.26 8.11 -11.97
CA GLY A 21 -2.02 8.56 -13.15
C GLY A 21 -3.21 7.69 -13.52
N ALA A 22 -3.52 6.64 -12.75
CA ALA A 22 -4.73 5.84 -12.91
C ALA A 22 -5.75 6.17 -11.81
N THR A 23 -7.02 6.20 -12.18
CA THR A 23 -8.14 6.29 -11.24
C THR A 23 -8.60 4.88 -10.89
N HIS A 24 -8.71 4.60 -9.60
CA HIS A 24 -9.21 3.35 -9.06
C HIS A 24 -10.47 3.55 -8.23
N VAL A 25 -11.37 2.57 -8.19
CA VAL A 25 -12.63 2.64 -7.44
C VAL A 25 -12.71 1.56 -6.35
N PHE A 26 -13.03 1.97 -5.12
CA PHE A 26 -13.23 1.06 -3.99
C PHE A 26 -14.44 1.45 -3.16
N ASP A 27 -14.98 0.48 -2.42
CA ASP A 27 -16.08 0.67 -1.46
C ASP A 27 -15.61 0.73 0.00
N SER A 28 -14.34 0.42 0.25
CA SER A 28 -13.72 0.42 1.58
C SER A 28 -12.21 0.65 1.50
N PHE A 29 -11.62 1.21 2.56
CA PHE A 29 -10.16 1.34 2.66
C PHE A 29 -9.46 -0.01 2.73
N GLU A 30 -10.10 -1.04 3.29
CA GLU A 30 -9.55 -2.40 3.28
C GLU A 30 -9.31 -2.89 1.85
N CYS A 31 -10.31 -2.76 0.98
CA CYS A 31 -10.20 -3.14 -0.43
C CYS A 31 -9.15 -2.29 -1.17
N ALA A 32 -9.10 -0.98 -0.90
CA ALA A 32 -8.12 -0.08 -1.49
C ALA A 32 -6.69 -0.41 -1.05
N ILE A 33 -6.45 -0.62 0.24
CA ILE A 33 -5.15 -0.98 0.83
C ILE A 33 -4.70 -2.34 0.29
N TYR A 34 -5.60 -3.31 0.23
CA TYR A 34 -5.27 -4.63 -0.30
C TYR A 34 -4.79 -4.57 -1.75
N ALA A 35 -5.45 -3.77 -2.59
CA ALA A 35 -5.11 -3.65 -4.00
C ALA A 35 -3.87 -2.78 -4.25
N LEU A 36 -3.79 -1.61 -3.59
CA LEU A 36 -2.86 -0.55 -3.97
C LEU A 36 -1.63 -0.41 -3.05
N ALA A 37 -1.72 -0.79 -1.78
CA ALA A 37 -0.61 -0.59 -0.87
C ALA A 37 0.53 -1.56 -1.20
N PRO A 38 1.79 -1.10 -1.24
CA PRO A 38 2.92 -1.99 -1.48
C PRO A 38 3.08 -3.00 -0.33
N ALA A 39 3.59 -4.18 -0.65
CA ALA A 39 3.91 -5.19 0.35
C ALA A 39 5.34 -5.00 0.87
N CYS A 40 5.53 -5.12 2.19
CA CYS A 40 6.84 -5.19 2.80
C CYS A 40 7.62 -6.39 2.23
N GLU A 41 8.83 -6.16 1.73
CA GLU A 41 9.60 -7.23 1.11
C GLU A 41 10.08 -8.30 2.11
N HIS A 42 10.12 -7.97 3.41
CA HIS A 42 10.50 -8.92 4.44
C HIS A 42 9.32 -9.74 4.98
N CYS A 43 8.23 -9.09 5.40
CA CYS A 43 7.12 -9.75 6.11
C CYS A 43 5.80 -9.79 5.32
N GLY A 44 5.75 -9.22 4.12
CA GLY A 44 4.57 -9.25 3.24
C GLY A 44 3.41 -8.34 3.64
N VAL A 45 3.43 -7.74 4.83
CA VAL A 45 2.35 -6.85 5.27
C VAL A 45 2.25 -5.61 4.38
N ARG A 46 1.03 -5.09 4.20
CA ARG A 46 0.78 -3.88 3.44
C ARG A 46 1.33 -2.66 4.17
N VAL A 47 2.10 -1.83 3.46
CA VAL A 47 2.67 -0.59 3.99
C VAL A 47 1.64 0.52 3.83
N ILE A 48 1.03 0.94 4.95
CA ILE A 48 -0.05 1.93 5.00
C ILE A 48 0.37 3.27 5.62
N GLY A 49 1.57 3.34 6.19
CA GLY A 49 2.16 4.54 6.80
C GLY A 49 3.52 4.87 6.18
N HIS A 50 4.37 5.59 6.93
CA HIS A 50 5.73 5.90 6.51
C HIS A 50 6.60 4.64 6.54
N GLY A 51 6.61 3.92 5.42
CA GLY A 51 7.49 2.78 5.20
C GLY A 51 8.94 3.21 5.05
N ALA A 52 9.85 2.25 5.18
CA ALA A 52 11.26 2.46 4.90
C ALA A 52 11.59 1.98 3.48
N GLU A 53 12.33 2.79 2.70
CA GLU A 53 12.69 2.45 1.31
C GLU A 53 14.21 2.60 1.09
N LYS A 54 14.83 1.60 0.46
CA LYS A 54 16.23 1.67 -0.01
C LYS A 54 16.39 0.85 -1.28
N ASN A 55 17.04 1.40 -2.31
CA ASN A 55 17.32 0.73 -3.58
C ASN A 55 16.06 0.13 -4.26
N GLY A 56 14.92 0.83 -4.19
CA GLY A 56 13.65 0.37 -4.76
C GLY A 56 12.93 -0.72 -3.95
N ARG A 57 13.49 -1.14 -2.81
CA ARG A 57 12.91 -2.11 -1.87
C ARG A 57 12.14 -1.37 -0.80
N ILE A 58 10.94 -1.84 -0.46
CA ILE A 58 10.06 -1.20 0.52
C ILE A 58 9.76 -2.13 1.69
N PHE A 59 9.73 -1.53 2.88
CA PHE A 59 9.52 -2.25 4.13
C PHE A 59 8.52 -1.50 5.01
N CYS A 60 7.76 -2.23 5.82
CA CYS A 60 6.79 -1.62 6.73
C CYS A 60 7.43 -0.84 7.89
N CYS A 61 8.68 -1.15 8.24
CA CYS A 61 9.41 -0.49 9.32
C CYS A 61 10.92 -0.74 9.23
N SER A 62 11.69 0.01 10.01
CA SER A 62 13.16 -0.11 10.11
C SER A 62 13.63 -1.49 10.55
N HIS A 63 12.85 -2.19 11.40
CA HIS A 63 13.18 -3.55 11.82
C HIS A 63 13.17 -4.53 10.64
N CYS A 64 12.10 -4.54 9.85
CA CYS A 64 11.97 -5.41 8.68
C CYS A 64 13.06 -5.14 7.63
N ALA A 65 13.37 -3.86 7.43
CA ALA A 65 14.43 -3.47 6.52
C ALA A 65 15.83 -3.87 7.04
N GLY A 66 16.08 -3.76 8.35
CA GLY A 66 17.30 -4.26 8.99
C GLY A 66 17.46 -5.78 8.85
N GLN A 67 16.37 -6.55 9.03
CA GLN A 67 16.35 -8.00 8.78
C GLN A 67 16.66 -8.35 7.31
N ALA A 68 16.35 -7.44 6.38
CA ALA A 68 16.69 -7.57 4.96
C ALA A 68 18.08 -7.01 4.59
N GLY A 69 18.91 -6.65 5.58
CA GLY A 69 20.28 -6.17 5.38
C GLY A 69 20.39 -4.68 5.01
N MET A 70 19.33 -3.88 5.21
CA MET A 70 19.34 -2.45 4.92
C MET A 70 19.74 -1.64 6.15
N THR A 71 21.03 -1.36 6.31
CA THR A 71 21.61 -0.74 7.51
C THR A 71 21.66 0.79 7.53
N GLU A 72 21.06 1.48 6.55
CA GLU A 72 20.93 2.95 6.59
C GLU A 72 19.62 3.35 5.91
N LEU A 73 18.53 3.29 6.66
CA LEU A 73 17.21 3.65 6.15
C LEU A 73 16.91 5.07 6.54
N ARG A 74 16.49 5.87 5.56
CA ARG A 74 15.82 7.15 5.84
C ARG A 74 14.33 6.90 5.84
N ASP A 75 13.69 7.39 6.89
CA ASP A 75 12.24 7.54 6.92
C ASP A 75 11.84 8.53 5.81
N ARG A 76 10.78 8.22 5.05
CA ARG A 76 10.16 9.16 4.12
C ARG A 76 8.90 9.69 4.82
N ALA A 77 9.11 10.63 5.74
CA ALA A 77 8.07 11.45 6.35
C ALA A 77 7.83 12.73 5.52
#